data_AF-A0A8H7SHI3-F1
#
_entry.id   AF-A0A8H7SHI3-F1
#
_cell.length_a   1.000
_cell.length_b   1.000
_cell.length_c   1.000
_cell.angle_alpha   90.00
_cell.angle_beta   90.00
_cell.angle_gamma   90.00
#
_symmetry.space_group_name_H-M   'P 1'
#
loop_
_entity.id
_entity.type
_entity.pdbx_description
1 polymer ?
#
loop_
_entity_poly.entity_id
_entity_poly.type
_entity_poly.pdbx_seq_one_letter_code
_entity_poly.pdbx_strand_id
1 'polypeptide(L)'
;MLYLENYTILNNLDDHYSAIVTQVLDSTISEIIETASETYLTIHELQIIGRGHCRASATDFIKILEHELEYRVKDSLLTSIRPLINKNYNQKTSIIDLNTILSEELGLLLNIQQVVDNVMKQVYQQADTLASVWRSFTNKKWAEIVHHERNESIALKAWLRSWLLDVEFTLKDVFDSKISALI
;
A
#
# COMPACT_ATOMS: atom_id res chain seq x y z
N MET A 1 -30.41 16.32 -23.89
CA MET A 1 -29.42 17.34 -23.49
C MET A 1 -28.85 17.06 -22.10
N LEU A 2 -29.67 17.04 -21.04
CA LEU A 2 -29.21 16.80 -19.65
C LEU A 2 -28.35 15.54 -19.44
N TYR A 3 -28.64 14.44 -20.14
CA TYR A 3 -27.84 13.20 -20.04
C TYR A 3 -26.41 13.32 -20.64
N LEU A 4 -26.23 14.13 -21.69
CA LEU A 4 -24.93 14.32 -22.34
C LEU A 4 -24.03 15.27 -21.52
N GLU A 5 -24.62 16.31 -20.94
CA GLU A 5 -23.91 17.24 -20.04
C GLU A 5 -23.46 16.52 -18.77
N ASN A 6 -24.34 15.71 -18.17
CA ASN A 6 -24.00 14.94 -16.97
C ASN A 6 -22.89 13.91 -17.23
N TYR A 7 -22.94 13.22 -18.38
CA TYR A 7 -21.89 12.28 -18.79
C TYR A 7 -20.53 12.95 -18.97
N THR A 8 -20.51 14.14 -19.57
CA THR A 8 -19.28 14.92 -19.80
C THR A 8 -18.67 15.39 -18.48
N ILE A 9 -19.49 15.86 -17.54
CA ILE A 9 -19.01 16.28 -16.20
C ILE A 9 -18.43 15.09 -15.43
N LEU A 10 -19.11 13.94 -15.45
CA LEU A 10 -18.63 12.73 -14.79
C LEU A 10 -17.28 12.25 -15.35
N ASN A 11 -17.08 12.31 -16.66
CA ASN A 11 -15.79 11.97 -17.27
C ASN A 11 -14.68 12.95 -16.86
N ASN A 12 -14.96 14.26 -16.85
CA ASN A 12 -13.97 15.25 -16.43
C ASN A 12 -13.57 15.08 -14.95
N LEU A 13 -14.52 14.74 -14.07
CA LEU A 13 -14.23 14.45 -12.67
C LEU A 13 -13.42 13.16 -12.52
N ASP A 14 -13.75 12.13 -13.29
CA ASP A 14 -13.04 10.86 -13.32
C ASP A 14 -11.59 11.03 -13.75
N ASP A 15 -11.35 11.76 -14.85
CA ASP A 15 -10.01 12.08 -15.35
C ASP A 15 -9.23 12.92 -14.33
N HIS A 16 -9.88 13.91 -13.71
CA HIS A 16 -9.24 14.79 -12.73
C HIS A 16 -8.78 14.02 -11.48
N TYR A 17 -9.66 13.24 -10.87
CA TYR A 17 -9.32 12.48 -9.67
C TYR A 17 -8.37 11.33 -9.97
N SER A 18 -8.51 10.67 -11.12
CA SER A 18 -7.55 9.66 -11.57
C SER A 18 -6.15 10.24 -11.71
N ALA A 19 -6.01 11.44 -12.29
CA ALA A 19 -4.72 12.10 -12.40
C ALA A 19 -4.09 12.44 -11.04
N ILE A 20 -4.90 12.84 -10.05
CA ILE A 20 -4.42 13.07 -8.68
C ILE A 20 -3.90 11.77 -8.07
N VAL A 21 -4.72 10.71 -8.10
CA VAL A 21 -4.36 9.42 -7.52
C VAL A 21 -3.12 8.85 -8.21
N THR A 22 -3.05 8.87 -9.54
CA THR A 22 -1.87 8.42 -10.29
C THR A 22 -0.63 9.21 -9.88
N GLN A 23 -0.69 10.54 -9.85
CA GLN A 23 0.49 11.33 -9.50
C GLN A 23 0.99 11.04 -8.08
N VAL A 24 0.07 10.99 -7.10
CA VAL A 24 0.45 10.71 -5.72
C VAL A 24 1.03 9.30 -5.64
N LEU A 25 0.34 8.29 -6.15
CA LEU A 25 0.81 6.91 -6.04
C LEU A 25 2.12 6.67 -6.81
N ASP A 26 2.30 7.19 -8.02
CA ASP A 26 3.53 7.01 -8.79
C ASP A 26 4.74 7.61 -8.05
N SER A 27 4.59 8.83 -7.54
CA SER A 27 5.66 9.49 -6.78
C SER A 27 6.01 8.71 -5.52
N THR A 28 4.98 8.28 -4.80
CA THR A 28 5.13 7.71 -3.46
C THR A 28 5.64 6.26 -3.59
N ILE A 29 5.11 5.45 -4.51
CA ILE A 29 5.62 4.11 -4.82
C ILE A 29 7.10 4.17 -5.23
N SER A 30 7.47 5.09 -6.13
CA SER A 30 8.87 5.26 -6.53
C SER A 30 9.80 5.51 -5.33
N GLU A 31 9.38 6.36 -4.40
CA GLU A 31 10.14 6.66 -3.19
C GLU A 31 10.30 5.45 -2.26
N ILE A 32 9.26 4.61 -2.09
CA ILE A 32 9.43 3.38 -1.31
C ILE A 32 10.45 2.49 -1.98
N ILE A 33 10.29 2.25 -3.28
CA ILE A 33 11.09 1.23 -3.96
C ILE A 33 12.56 1.63 -3.94
N GLU A 34 12.85 2.93 -4.02
CA GLU A 34 14.20 3.48 -3.86
C GLU A 34 14.78 3.22 -2.45
N THR A 35 13.97 3.38 -1.40
CA THR A 35 14.42 3.25 0.01
C THR A 35 14.26 1.85 0.62
N ALA A 36 13.51 0.96 -0.05
CA ALA A 36 13.13 -0.35 0.45
C ALA A 36 14.34 -1.26 0.64
N SER A 37 15.31 -1.22 -0.28
CA SER A 37 16.51 -2.04 -0.18
C SER A 37 17.35 -1.67 1.04
N GLU A 38 17.57 -0.38 1.27
CA GLU A 38 18.36 0.10 2.41
C GLU A 38 17.66 -0.21 3.72
N THR A 39 16.35 -0.01 3.78
CA THR A 39 15.55 -0.33 4.96
C THR A 39 15.59 -1.82 5.27
N TYR A 40 15.41 -2.66 4.25
CA TYR A 40 15.49 -4.11 4.39
C TYR A 40 16.85 -4.53 4.95
N LEU A 41 17.95 -4.06 4.34
CA LEU A 41 19.31 -4.39 4.76
C LEU A 41 19.58 -3.90 6.19
N THR A 42 19.14 -2.69 6.53
CA THR A 42 19.30 -2.13 7.87
C THR A 42 18.58 -3.00 8.91
N ILE A 43 17.31 -3.36 8.65
CA ILE A 43 16.53 -4.23 9.54
C ILE A 43 17.15 -5.62 9.66
N HIS A 44 17.57 -6.20 8.53
CA HIS A 44 18.26 -7.50 8.47
C HIS A 44 19.56 -7.49 9.29
N GLU A 45 20.34 -6.42 9.15
CA GLU A 45 21.59 -6.24 9.87
C GLU A 45 21.37 -5.99 11.36
N LEU A 46 20.35 -5.25 11.79
CA LEU A 46 20.13 -5.01 13.22
C LEU A 46 19.87 -6.30 14.04
N GLN A 47 19.66 -7.44 13.37
CA GLN A 47 19.50 -8.72 14.03
C GLN A 47 20.83 -9.43 14.29
N ILE A 48 21.07 -9.76 15.56
CA ILE A 48 22.30 -10.40 16.03
C ILE A 48 22.31 -11.93 15.78
N ILE A 49 21.13 -12.55 15.75
CA ILE A 49 20.94 -14.01 15.64
C ILE A 49 20.39 -14.34 14.25
N GLY A 50 20.90 -15.37 13.57
CA GLY A 50 20.32 -15.88 12.31
C GLY A 50 20.70 -15.15 11.02
N ARG A 51 21.47 -14.06 11.11
CA ARG A 51 21.90 -13.14 10.01
C ARG A 51 22.40 -13.82 8.73
N GLY A 52 23.10 -14.95 8.86
CA GLY A 52 23.67 -15.68 7.71
C GLY A 52 22.73 -16.67 7.03
N HIS A 53 21.48 -16.80 7.51
CA HIS A 53 20.60 -17.91 7.16
C HIS A 53 19.13 -17.49 6.95
N CYS A 54 18.84 -16.21 6.72
CA CYS A 54 17.51 -15.78 6.30
C CYS A 54 17.16 -16.37 4.93
N ARG A 55 15.91 -16.85 4.76
CA ARG A 55 15.42 -17.36 3.48
C ARG A 55 14.88 -16.26 2.56
N ALA A 56 14.39 -15.16 3.14
CA ALA A 56 13.94 -14.02 2.37
C ALA A 56 15.16 -13.28 1.80
N SER A 57 15.06 -12.89 0.53
CA SER A 57 16.06 -12.01 -0.09
C SER A 57 15.51 -10.59 -0.21
N ALA A 58 16.40 -9.60 -0.12
CA ALA A 58 16.04 -8.20 -0.37
C ALA A 58 15.38 -8.03 -1.76
N THR A 59 15.86 -8.77 -2.76
CA THR A 59 15.32 -8.72 -4.12
C THR A 59 13.89 -9.24 -4.20
N ASP A 60 13.57 -10.33 -3.51
CA ASP A 60 12.20 -10.86 -3.47
C ASP A 60 11.27 -9.92 -2.71
N PHE A 61 11.75 -9.34 -1.61
CA PHE A 61 11.03 -8.31 -0.86
C PHE A 61 10.64 -7.12 -1.74
N ILE A 62 11.59 -6.53 -2.47
CA ILE A 62 11.34 -5.37 -3.33
C ILE A 62 10.35 -5.71 -4.45
N LYS A 63 10.52 -6.87 -5.11
CA LYS A 63 9.61 -7.30 -6.18
C LYS A 63 8.18 -7.51 -5.71
N ILE A 64 8.00 -8.15 -4.55
CA ILE A 64 6.69 -8.38 -3.97
C ILE A 64 6.06 -7.05 -3.55
N LEU A 65 6.84 -6.17 -2.95
CA LEU A 65 6.41 -4.85 -2.52
C LEU A 65 5.94 -4.01 -3.71
N GLU A 66 6.76 -3.89 -4.75
CA GLU A 66 6.43 -3.18 -5.99
C GLU A 66 5.15 -3.75 -6.61
N HIS A 67 5.04 -5.08 -6.69
CA HIS A 67 3.85 -5.72 -7.25
C HIS A 67 2.58 -5.41 -6.46
N GLU A 68 2.61 -5.50 -5.13
CA GLU A 68 1.43 -5.23 -4.31
C GLU A 68 1.02 -3.75 -4.36
N LEU A 69 1.97 -2.83 -4.47
CA LEU A 69 1.66 -1.40 -4.55
C LEU A 69 1.12 -1.00 -5.92
N GLU A 70 1.78 -1.40 -7.00
CA GLU A 70 1.37 -1.06 -8.37
C GLU A 70 0.05 -1.74 -8.75
N TYR A 71 -0.07 -3.05 -8.52
CA TYR A 71 -1.20 -3.82 -9.05
C TYR A 71 -2.34 -4.02 -8.07
N ARG A 72 -2.12 -3.91 -6.76
CA ARG A 72 -3.24 -3.97 -5.80
C ARG A 72 -3.66 -2.60 -5.32
N VAL A 73 -2.74 -1.79 -4.83
CA VAL A 73 -3.11 -0.49 -4.25
C VAL A 73 -3.55 0.47 -5.35
N LYS A 74 -2.67 0.75 -6.31
CA LYS A 74 -2.94 1.74 -7.36
C LYS A 74 -4.10 1.34 -8.28
N ASP A 75 -4.10 0.13 -8.81
CA ASP A 75 -5.23 -0.32 -9.64
C ASP A 75 -6.57 -0.34 -8.88
N SER A 76 -6.60 -0.76 -7.61
CA SER A 76 -7.86 -0.75 -6.83
C SER A 76 -8.36 0.65 -6.56
N LEU A 77 -7.46 1.59 -6.26
CA LEU A 77 -7.83 2.99 -6.04
C LEU A 77 -8.37 3.60 -7.34
N LEU A 78 -7.66 3.46 -8.45
CA LEU A 78 -8.08 3.99 -9.76
C LEU A 78 -9.42 3.41 -10.22
N THR A 79 -9.62 2.10 -10.10
CA THR A 79 -10.87 1.45 -10.51
C THR A 79 -12.06 1.81 -9.62
N SER A 80 -11.81 2.33 -8.41
CA SER A 80 -12.85 2.76 -7.47
C SER A 80 -13.31 4.20 -7.68
N ILE A 81 -12.52 5.06 -8.33
CA ILE A 81 -12.84 6.49 -8.52
C ILE A 81 -14.19 6.65 -9.23
N ARG A 82 -14.37 6.04 -10.40
CA ARG A 82 -15.60 6.20 -11.18
C ARG A 82 -16.86 5.73 -10.43
N PRO A 83 -16.89 4.54 -9.79
CA PRO A 83 -17.97 4.15 -8.89
C PRO A 83 -18.24 5.16 -7.76
N LEU A 84 -17.20 5.69 -7.11
CA LEU A 84 -17.32 6.65 -6.01
C LEU A 84 -17.92 7.98 -6.48
N ILE A 85 -17.49 8.49 -7.62
CA ILE A 85 -18.07 9.69 -8.24
C ILE A 85 -19.54 9.40 -8.57
N ASN A 86 -19.86 8.31 -9.26
CA ASN A 86 -21.24 8.01 -9.67
C ASN A 86 -22.19 7.85 -8.46
N LYS A 87 -21.69 7.29 -7.35
CA LYS A 87 -22.45 7.09 -6.11
C LYS A 87 -22.76 8.43 -5.40
N ASN A 88 -21.78 9.33 -5.38
CA ASN A 88 -21.83 10.53 -4.52
C ASN A 88 -22.12 11.83 -5.30
N TYR A 89 -21.97 11.82 -6.63
CA TYR A 89 -22.28 12.96 -7.49
C TYR A 89 -23.77 13.00 -7.83
N ASN A 90 -24.45 13.99 -7.26
CA ASN A 90 -25.71 14.48 -7.78
C ASN A 90 -25.54 15.97 -8.11
N GLN A 91 -26.42 16.54 -8.95
CA GLN A 91 -26.32 17.94 -9.41
C GLN A 91 -26.38 18.99 -8.28
N LYS A 92 -26.61 18.58 -7.02
CA LYS A 92 -26.64 19.46 -5.84
C LYS A 92 -25.44 19.24 -4.89
N THR A 93 -24.62 18.21 -5.09
CA THR A 93 -23.42 17.96 -4.29
C THR A 93 -22.36 18.99 -4.66
N SER A 94 -21.83 19.73 -3.69
CA SER A 94 -20.71 20.62 -3.96
C SER A 94 -19.45 19.81 -4.30
N ILE A 95 -18.54 20.37 -5.10
CA ILE A 95 -17.25 19.73 -5.39
C ILE A 95 -16.48 19.47 -4.08
N ILE A 96 -16.58 20.36 -3.09
CA ILE A 96 -15.95 20.23 -1.78
C ILE A 96 -16.48 19.00 -1.02
N ASP A 97 -17.80 18.77 -1.03
CA ASP A 97 -18.40 17.60 -0.35
C ASP A 97 -18.00 16.30 -1.04
N LEU A 98 -17.98 16.27 -2.38
CA LEU A 98 -17.56 15.11 -3.16
C LEU A 98 -16.10 14.73 -2.84
N ASN A 99 -15.24 15.72 -2.60
CA ASN A 99 -13.84 15.50 -2.28
C ASN A 99 -13.62 14.93 -0.89
N THR A 100 -14.30 15.49 0.11
CA THR A 100 -14.27 14.93 1.47
C THR A 100 -14.64 13.45 1.44
N ILE A 101 -15.72 13.11 0.71
CA ILE A 101 -16.18 11.72 0.58
C ILE A 101 -15.16 10.86 -0.20
N LEU A 102 -14.63 11.34 -1.32
CA LEU A 102 -13.64 10.60 -2.11
C LEU A 102 -12.36 10.34 -1.33
N SER A 103 -11.84 11.35 -0.63
CA SER A 103 -10.65 11.21 0.21
C SER A 103 -10.85 10.19 1.33
N GLU A 104 -11.99 10.24 2.02
CA GLU A 104 -12.34 9.28 3.06
C GLU A 104 -12.52 7.86 2.51
N GLU A 105 -13.31 7.68 1.44
CA GLU A 105 -13.57 6.36 0.86
C GLU A 105 -12.31 5.76 0.22
N LEU A 106 -11.45 6.55 -0.42
CA LEU A 106 -10.16 6.09 -0.96
C LEU A 106 -9.15 5.73 0.14
N GLY A 107 -9.12 6.48 1.25
CA GLY A 107 -8.29 6.12 2.42
C GLY A 107 -8.67 4.76 2.99
N LEU A 108 -9.98 4.48 3.11
CA LEU A 108 -10.49 3.17 3.53
C LEU A 108 -10.12 2.04 2.55
N LEU A 109 -10.09 2.32 1.25
CA LEU A 109 -9.75 1.35 0.20
C LEU A 109 -8.27 0.96 0.20
N LEU A 110 -7.39 1.81 0.71
CA LEU A 110 -5.95 1.54 0.81
C LEU A 110 -5.66 0.32 1.70
N ASN A 111 -6.58 -0.01 2.63
CA ASN A 111 -6.60 -1.22 3.47
C ASN A 111 -5.19 -1.68 3.89
N ILE A 112 -4.50 -0.77 4.58
CA ILE A 112 -3.07 -0.85 4.92
C ILE A 112 -2.71 -2.20 5.55
N GLN A 113 -3.55 -2.68 6.47
CA GLN A 113 -3.29 -3.92 7.18
C GLN A 113 -3.26 -5.13 6.23
N GLN A 114 -4.17 -5.17 5.26
CA GLN A 114 -4.24 -6.24 4.27
C GLN A 114 -3.03 -6.23 3.33
N VAL A 115 -2.62 -5.06 2.84
CA VAL A 115 -1.45 -4.90 1.95
C VAL A 115 -0.20 -5.39 2.67
N VAL A 116 0.02 -4.92 3.90
CA VAL A 116 1.17 -5.31 4.71
C VAL A 116 1.19 -6.81 4.97
N ASP A 117 0.04 -7.40 5.34
CA ASP A 117 -0.04 -8.83 5.59
C ASP A 117 0.21 -9.68 4.34
N ASN A 118 -0.26 -9.22 3.17
CA ASN A 118 -0.02 -9.89 1.90
C ASN A 118 1.47 -9.86 1.51
N VAL A 119 2.13 -8.70 1.63
CA VAL A 119 3.57 -8.57 1.35
C VAL A 119 4.34 -9.49 2.28
N MET A 120 4.11 -9.41 3.60
CA MET A 120 4.83 -10.24 4.57
C MET A 120 4.60 -11.74 4.35
N LYS A 121 3.37 -12.14 4.03
CA LYS A 121 3.03 -13.54 3.76
C LYS A 121 3.75 -14.08 2.53
N GLN A 122 3.89 -13.26 1.48
CA GLN A 122 4.59 -13.65 0.25
C GLN A 122 6.10 -13.70 0.46
N VAL A 123 6.66 -12.75 1.20
CA VAL A 123 8.11 -12.64 1.46
C VAL A 123 8.60 -13.77 2.38
N TYR A 124 7.86 -14.05 3.44
CA TYR A 124 8.26 -15.04 4.45
C TYR A 124 7.58 -16.39 4.31
N GLN A 125 6.93 -16.67 3.16
CA GLN A 125 6.17 -17.89 2.82
C GLN A 125 5.87 -18.74 4.05
N GLN A 126 4.76 -18.44 4.76
CA GLN A 126 4.43 -19.05 6.05
C GLN A 126 4.83 -20.52 6.12
N ALA A 127 5.97 -20.77 6.76
CA ALA A 127 6.35 -22.08 7.25
C ALA A 127 5.57 -22.33 8.55
N ASP A 128 4.26 -22.14 8.55
CA ASP A 128 3.33 -22.44 9.66
C ASP A 128 2.74 -23.84 9.47
N THR A 129 3.62 -24.82 9.18
CA THR A 129 3.23 -26.24 9.17
C THR A 129 3.62 -26.88 10.50
N LEU A 130 2.88 -27.89 10.95
CA LEU A 130 3.29 -28.69 12.11
C LEU A 130 4.73 -29.23 11.97
N ALA A 131 5.16 -29.51 10.74
CA ALA A 131 6.51 -29.98 10.43
C ALA A 131 7.59 -28.94 10.70
N SER A 132 7.37 -27.66 10.37
CA SER A 132 8.33 -26.57 10.64
C SER A 132 8.39 -26.22 12.11
N VAL A 133 7.27 -26.27 12.83
CA VAL A 133 7.22 -26.12 14.30
C VAL A 133 8.00 -27.24 14.99
N TRP A 134 7.76 -28.49 14.60
CA TRP A 134 8.51 -29.64 15.15
C TRP A 134 10.01 -29.57 14.83
N ARG A 135 10.36 -29.10 13.63
CA ARG A 135 11.76 -28.87 13.24
C ARG A 135 12.44 -27.78 14.07
N SER A 136 11.71 -26.77 14.52
CA SER A 136 12.23 -25.75 15.45
C SER A 136 12.55 -26.33 16.83
N PHE A 137 11.78 -27.30 17.32
CA PHE A 137 12.09 -27.97 18.60
C PHE A 137 13.29 -28.91 18.51
N THR A 138 13.53 -29.50 17.34
CA THR A 138 14.55 -30.54 17.13
C THR A 138 15.84 -30.03 16.51
N ASN A 139 15.84 -28.83 15.91
CA ASN A 139 16.98 -28.24 15.26
C ASN A 139 17.18 -26.78 15.73
N LYS A 140 18.20 -26.57 16.56
CA LYS A 140 18.55 -25.26 17.11
C LYS A 140 18.84 -24.21 16.03
N LYS A 141 19.52 -24.59 14.95
CA LYS A 141 19.83 -23.69 13.82
C LYS A 141 18.55 -23.26 13.10
N TRP A 142 17.58 -24.17 12.96
CA TRP A 142 16.28 -23.85 12.37
C TRP A 142 15.46 -22.91 13.27
N ALA A 143 15.48 -23.13 14.59
CA ALA A 143 14.82 -22.25 15.55
C ALA A 143 15.38 -20.81 15.49
N GLU A 144 16.70 -20.66 15.36
CA GLU A 144 17.37 -19.37 15.20
C GLU A 144 16.96 -18.65 13.90
N ILE A 145 16.83 -19.38 12.78
CA ILE A 145 16.35 -18.84 11.50
C ILE A 145 14.91 -18.35 11.62
N VAL A 146 14.01 -19.17 12.17
CA VAL A 146 12.59 -18.80 12.33
C VAL A 146 12.44 -17.60 13.28
N HIS A 147 13.26 -17.51 14.32
CA HIS A 147 13.26 -16.37 15.22
C HIS A 147 13.72 -15.08 14.53
N HIS A 148 14.77 -15.15 13.71
CA HIS A 148 15.27 -14.05 12.89
C HIS A 148 14.19 -13.56 11.91
N GLU A 149 13.67 -14.46 11.06
CA GLU A 149 12.61 -14.16 10.07
C GLU A 149 11.37 -13.55 10.73
N ARG A 150 11.00 -14.02 11.94
CA ARG A 150 9.90 -13.44 12.71
C ARG A 150 10.18 -12.01 13.17
N ASN A 151 11.37 -11.73 13.70
CA ASN A 151 11.71 -10.37 14.15
C ASN A 151 11.81 -9.42 12.94
N GLU A 152 12.30 -9.92 11.81
CA GLU A 152 12.48 -9.17 10.57
C GLU A 152 11.13 -8.79 9.97
N SER A 153 10.24 -9.77 9.84
CA SER A 153 8.88 -9.55 9.38
C SER A 153 8.10 -8.57 10.28
N ILE A 154 8.28 -8.61 11.60
CA ILE A 154 7.64 -7.64 12.52
C ILE A 154 8.14 -6.22 12.25
N ALA A 155 9.46 -6.03 12.09
CA ALA A 155 10.05 -4.72 11.85
C ALA A 155 9.67 -4.17 10.46
N LEU A 156 9.76 -4.99 9.41
CA LEU A 156 9.34 -4.61 8.05
C LEU A 156 7.84 -4.33 7.98
N LYS A 157 7.02 -5.08 8.70
CA LYS A 157 5.59 -4.83 8.85
C LYS A 157 5.32 -3.46 9.47
N ALA A 158 6.05 -3.09 10.52
CA ALA A 158 5.89 -1.79 11.16
C ALA A 158 6.32 -0.64 10.23
N TRP A 159 7.45 -0.80 9.55
CA TRP A 159 7.95 0.17 8.57
C TRP A 159 6.95 0.37 7.42
N LEU A 160 6.52 -0.71 6.76
CA LEU A 160 5.60 -0.62 5.62
C LEU A 160 4.25 -0.03 6.04
N ARG A 161 3.77 -0.38 7.24
CA ARG A 161 2.53 0.20 7.77
C ARG A 161 2.65 1.71 7.99
N SER A 162 3.76 2.17 8.59
CA SER A 162 3.98 3.61 8.79
C SER A 162 3.95 4.35 7.47
N TRP A 163 4.63 3.80 6.48
CA TRP A 163 4.72 4.44 5.17
C TRP A 163 3.36 4.48 4.44
N LEU A 164 2.60 3.38 4.48
CA LEU A 164 1.26 3.35 3.88
C LEU A 164 0.27 4.31 4.56
N LEU A 165 0.45 4.60 5.86
CA LEU A 165 -0.30 5.66 6.54
C LEU A 165 0.09 7.04 5.99
N ASP A 166 1.39 7.28 5.74
CA ASP A 166 1.85 8.55 5.16
C ASP A 166 1.27 8.76 3.74
N VAL A 167 1.04 7.69 2.97
CA VAL A 167 0.33 7.78 1.67
C VAL A 167 -1.12 8.18 1.85
N GLU A 168 -1.82 7.58 2.81
CA GLU A 168 -3.21 7.92 3.11
C GLU A 168 -3.34 9.42 3.44
N PHE A 169 -2.42 9.95 4.27
CA PHE A 169 -2.36 11.37 4.58
C PHE A 169 -2.01 12.24 3.37
N THR A 170 -1.00 11.84 2.58
CA THR A 170 -0.57 12.61 1.40
C THR A 170 -1.66 12.66 0.33
N LEU A 171 -2.38 11.56 0.09
CA LEU A 171 -3.53 11.54 -0.82
C LEU A 171 -4.57 12.56 -0.37
N LYS A 172 -4.92 12.57 0.91
CA LYS A 172 -5.88 13.51 1.49
C LYS A 172 -5.44 14.97 1.31
N ASP A 173 -4.21 15.30 1.65
CA ASP A 173 -3.68 16.67 1.53
C ASP A 173 -3.62 17.13 0.06
N VAL A 174 -3.29 16.23 -0.87
CA VAL A 174 -3.24 16.55 -2.30
C VAL A 174 -4.63 16.73 -2.90
N PHE A 175 -5.63 15.94 -2.45
CA PHE A 175 -7.03 16.21 -2.79
C PHE A 175 -7.43 17.61 -2.32
N ASP A 176 -7.22 17.93 -1.03
CA ASP A 176 -7.62 19.21 -0.44
C ASP A 176 -6.93 20.42 -1.11
N SER A 177 -5.64 20.31 -1.44
CA SER A 177 -4.86 21.39 -2.03
C SER A 177 -5.18 21.67 -3.50
N LYS A 178 -5.42 20.62 -4.32
CA LYS A 178 -5.67 20.79 -5.76
C LYS A 178 -7.07 21.27 -6.11
N ILE A 179 -8.01 21.21 -5.16
CA ILE A 179 -9.35 21.82 -5.27
C ILE A 179 -9.29 23.33 -5.14
N SER A 180 -8.38 23.84 -4.31
CA SER A 180 -8.19 25.29 -4.12
C SER A 180 -7.79 26.00 -5.42
N ALA A 181 -7.32 25.24 -6.42
CA ALA A 181 -7.00 25.74 -7.76
C ALA A 181 -8.16 25.66 -8.77
N LEU A 182 -9.27 24.98 -8.42
CA LEU A 182 -10.48 24.81 -9.25
C LEU A 182 -11.65 25.72 -8.83
N ILE A 183 -11.56 26.37 -7.66
CA ILE A 183 -12.52 27.34 -7.10
C ILE A 183 -11.93 28.74 -7.25
#